data_AF-A0A1J3H4X9-F1
#
_entry.id   AF-A0A1J3H4X9-F1
#
_cell.length_a   1.000
_cell.length_b   1.000
_cell.length_c   1.000
_cell.angle_alpha   90.00
_cell.angle_beta   90.00
_cell.angle_gamma   90.00
#
_symmetry.space_group_name_H-M   'P 1'
#
loop_
_entity.id
_entity.type
_entity.pdbx_description
1 polymer ?
#
loop_
_entity_poly.entity_id
_entity_poly.type
_entity_poly.pdbx_seq_one_letter_code
_entity_poly.pdbx_strand_id
1 'polypeptide(L)'
;MMFVGDSLNRGMYASLICLLHSQIPENSKSMDTFGSLTVFSIKDYNATIEFYWAPFLLESNSDNATVHRVSDRIVRKRSIEKHGRHWRGADVIVFNTYLWWRTGFKMKILEGSFKDEKKRIVEMESEDAYRMALKTMVKWVKKNMDPLKTRVFFATMSPTHYKSEDWGGEQGKNCYNQTTPIHDMDHWPSDCSKTLMKVIGEELDGRKDFPVTVLNITQLSGYRRDGHTSIYKKQWSPLTKEQLANPVSYSDCIHWCLPGLQDTWNELLFAKLFYP
;
A
#
# COMPACT_ATOMS: atom_id res chain seq x y z
N MET A 1 12.54 -10.30 -4.29
CA MET A 1 11.95 -9.24 -3.42
C MET A 1 10.46 -9.14 -3.71
N MET A 2 9.60 -9.06 -2.70
CA MET A 2 8.14 -9.05 -2.86
C MET A 2 7.48 -7.87 -2.15
N PHE A 3 6.68 -7.10 -2.87
CA PHE A 3 5.78 -6.08 -2.35
C PHE A 3 4.41 -6.71 -2.12
N VAL A 4 3.87 -6.64 -0.90
CA VAL A 4 2.57 -7.21 -0.55
C VAL A 4 1.66 -6.12 0.01
N GLY A 5 0.50 -5.89 -0.62
CA GLY A 5 -0.39 -4.85 -0.13
C GLY A 5 -1.45 -4.39 -1.10
N ASP A 6 -1.80 -3.11 -0.97
CA ASP A 6 -2.77 -2.41 -1.80
C ASP A 6 -2.14 -1.76 -3.05
N SER A 7 -2.90 -0.87 -3.71
CA SER A 7 -2.47 -0.22 -4.94
C SER A 7 -1.30 0.75 -4.77
N LEU A 8 -1.03 1.26 -3.56
CA LEU A 8 0.10 2.15 -3.30
C LEU A 8 1.39 1.35 -3.28
N ASN A 9 1.36 0.14 -2.69
CA ASN A 9 2.51 -0.77 -2.72
C ASN A 9 2.78 -1.28 -4.14
N ARG A 10 1.75 -1.45 -4.98
CA ARG A 10 1.92 -1.71 -6.41
C ARG A 10 2.66 -0.59 -7.14
N GLY A 11 2.40 0.66 -6.74
CA GLY A 11 3.12 1.81 -7.27
C GLY A 11 4.60 1.81 -6.85
N MET A 12 4.90 1.46 -5.60
CA MET A 12 6.28 1.28 -5.13
C MET A 12 7.01 0.16 -5.88
N TYR A 13 6.34 -0.97 -6.13
CA TYR A 13 6.82 -2.04 -7.00
C TYR A 13 7.15 -1.54 -8.42
N ALA A 14 6.24 -0.82 -9.05
CA ALA A 14 6.43 -0.29 -10.40
C ALA A 14 7.59 0.72 -10.46
N SER A 15 7.69 1.60 -9.46
CA SER A 15 8.81 2.53 -9.30
C SER A 15 10.16 1.79 -9.23
N LEU A 16 10.28 0.74 -8.40
CA LEU A 16 11.53 0.01 -8.28
C LEU A 16 11.95 -0.65 -9.59
N ILE A 17 10.98 -1.19 -10.34
CA ILE A 17 11.25 -1.73 -11.67
C ILE A 17 11.77 -0.62 -12.57
N CYS A 18 11.11 0.54 -12.64
CA CYS A 18 11.55 1.65 -13.47
C CYS A 18 12.96 2.14 -13.13
N LEU A 19 13.31 2.23 -11.84
CA LEU A 19 14.65 2.61 -11.38
C LEU A 19 15.74 1.65 -11.89
N LEU A 20 15.43 0.35 -11.98
CA LEU A 20 16.37 -0.68 -12.41
C LEU A 20 16.30 -0.97 -13.93
N HIS A 21 15.19 -0.63 -14.57
CA HIS A 21 14.85 -1.07 -15.93
C HIS A 21 15.91 -0.71 -16.97
N SER A 22 16.52 0.48 -16.86
CA SER A 22 17.54 0.97 -17.79
C SER A 22 18.85 0.20 -17.73
N GLN A 23 19.14 -0.46 -16.60
CA GLN A 23 20.38 -1.22 -16.39
C GLN A 23 20.21 -2.71 -16.75
N ILE A 24 19.00 -3.13 -17.13
CA ILE A 24 18.69 -4.53 -17.41
C ILE A 24 18.46 -4.72 -18.92
N PRO A 25 19.27 -5.54 -19.61
CA PRO A 25 19.10 -5.85 -21.02
C PRO A 25 17.70 -6.42 -21.34
N GLU A 26 17.16 -6.08 -22.51
CA GLU A 26 15.80 -6.51 -22.93
C GLU A 26 15.61 -8.03 -22.94
N ASN A 27 16.61 -8.79 -23.39
CA ASN A 27 16.60 -10.25 -23.41
C ASN A 27 16.67 -10.88 -22.01
N SER A 28 17.09 -10.11 -21.02
CA SER A 28 17.32 -10.52 -19.64
C SER A 28 16.19 -10.15 -18.69
N LYS A 29 15.11 -9.50 -19.17
CA LYS A 29 13.93 -9.18 -18.37
C LYS A 29 12.63 -9.79 -18.90
N SER A 30 11.73 -10.13 -17.99
CA SER A 30 10.34 -10.52 -18.34
C SER A 30 9.37 -10.05 -17.26
N MET A 31 8.09 -9.94 -17.62
CA MET A 31 7.02 -9.64 -16.68
C MET A 31 5.85 -10.60 -16.90
N ASP A 32 5.48 -11.31 -15.85
CA ASP A 32 4.43 -12.33 -15.87
C ASP A 32 3.43 -12.06 -14.75
N THR A 33 2.14 -12.35 -14.98
CA THR A 33 1.09 -12.16 -13.96
C THR A 33 0.25 -13.41 -13.79
N PHE A 34 0.13 -13.88 -12.55
CA PHE A 34 -0.56 -15.09 -12.13
C PHE A 34 -1.59 -14.75 -11.05
N GLY A 35 -2.81 -14.43 -11.48
CA GLY A 35 -3.89 -14.05 -10.56
C GLY A 35 -3.55 -12.78 -9.78
N SER A 36 -3.21 -12.93 -8.50
CA SER A 36 -2.85 -11.81 -7.60
C SER A 36 -1.36 -11.51 -7.54
N LEU A 37 -0.51 -12.30 -8.20
CA LEU A 37 0.95 -12.15 -8.20
C LEU A 37 1.42 -11.63 -9.57
N THR A 38 2.17 -10.53 -9.59
CA THR A 38 2.94 -10.08 -10.75
C THR A 38 4.43 -10.22 -10.46
N VAL A 39 5.18 -10.84 -11.37
CA VAL A 39 6.61 -11.13 -11.24
C VAL A 39 7.37 -10.42 -12.35
N PHE A 40 8.38 -9.64 -11.99
CA PHE A 40 9.38 -9.10 -12.89
C PHE A 40 10.69 -9.87 -12.68
N SER A 41 11.12 -10.61 -13.69
CA SER A 41 12.30 -11.48 -13.61
C SER A 41 13.50 -10.81 -14.25
N ILE A 42 14.67 -10.95 -13.63
CA ILE A 42 15.97 -10.42 -14.09
C ILE A 42 16.94 -11.60 -14.19
N LYS A 43 17.05 -12.18 -15.39
CA LYS A 43 17.73 -13.46 -15.64
C LYS A 43 19.21 -13.42 -15.27
N ASP A 44 19.92 -12.37 -15.69
CA ASP A 44 21.37 -12.25 -15.47
C ASP A 44 21.76 -12.18 -13.98
N TYR A 45 20.82 -11.77 -13.13
CA TYR A 45 21.01 -11.67 -11.68
C TYR A 45 20.34 -12.82 -10.92
N ASN A 46 19.65 -13.72 -11.61
CA ASN A 46 18.77 -14.73 -11.00
C ASN A 46 17.86 -14.12 -9.92
N ALA A 47 17.27 -12.96 -10.22
CA ALA A 47 16.52 -12.16 -9.26
C ALA A 47 15.09 -11.90 -9.74
N THR A 48 14.17 -11.77 -8.80
CA THR A 48 12.79 -11.35 -9.06
C THR A 48 12.40 -10.14 -8.21
N ILE A 49 11.59 -9.27 -8.79
CA ILE A 49 10.86 -8.23 -8.09
C ILE A 49 9.38 -8.56 -8.29
N GLU A 50 8.62 -8.65 -7.22
CA GLU A 50 7.27 -9.21 -7.23
C GLU A 50 6.28 -8.28 -6.55
N PHE A 51 5.03 -8.29 -7.02
CA PHE A 51 3.91 -7.65 -6.34
C PHE A 51 2.80 -8.66 -6.11
N TYR A 52 2.37 -8.80 -4.86
CA TYR A 52 1.22 -9.62 -4.46
C TYR A 52 0.08 -8.76 -3.93
N TRP A 53 -1.07 -8.84 -4.58
CA TRP A 53 -2.29 -8.13 -4.18
C TRP A 53 -2.91 -8.75 -2.92
N ALA A 54 -2.80 -8.04 -1.81
CA ALA A 54 -3.42 -8.39 -0.52
C ALA A 54 -3.69 -7.08 0.25
N PRO A 55 -4.72 -6.31 -0.14
CA PRO A 55 -4.85 -4.92 0.27
C PRO A 55 -5.17 -4.73 1.76
N PHE A 56 -5.71 -5.77 2.42
CA PHE A 56 -5.91 -5.83 3.87
C PHE A 56 -4.91 -6.76 4.57
N LEU A 57 -3.96 -7.35 3.82
CA LEU A 57 -3.09 -8.48 4.18
C LEU A 57 -3.83 -9.77 4.51
N LEU A 58 -4.88 -9.68 5.33
CA LEU A 58 -5.83 -10.74 5.61
C LEU A 58 -6.73 -11.02 4.40
N GLU A 59 -7.34 -12.20 4.38
CA GLU A 59 -8.34 -12.59 3.40
C GLU A 59 -9.54 -11.64 3.45
N SER A 60 -9.99 -11.19 2.29
CA SER A 60 -11.09 -10.24 2.15
C SER A 60 -11.93 -10.51 0.91
N ASN A 61 -13.09 -9.87 0.83
CA ASN A 61 -13.89 -9.86 -0.40
C ASN A 61 -13.30 -8.96 -1.51
N SER A 62 -12.11 -8.39 -1.28
CA SER A 62 -11.43 -7.48 -2.22
C SER A 62 -10.09 -8.06 -2.71
N ASP A 63 -9.86 -9.37 -2.57
CA ASP A 63 -8.60 -10.05 -2.89
C ASP A 63 -8.37 -10.32 -4.40
N ASN A 64 -9.34 -10.03 -5.26
CA ASN A 64 -9.18 -10.19 -6.71
C ASN A 64 -8.48 -8.95 -7.29
N ALA A 65 -7.23 -9.08 -7.74
CA ALA A 65 -6.41 -7.96 -8.22
C ALA A 65 -7.07 -7.11 -9.34
N THR A 66 -8.00 -7.67 -10.11
CA THR A 66 -8.72 -6.99 -11.20
C THR A 66 -10.08 -6.45 -10.74
N VAL A 67 -10.87 -7.27 -10.05
CA VAL A 67 -12.24 -6.97 -9.60
C VAL A 67 -12.27 -6.82 -8.08
N HIS A 68 -11.71 -5.71 -7.59
CA HIS A 68 -11.55 -5.44 -6.15
C HIS A 68 -12.28 -4.19 -5.65
N ARG A 69 -12.98 -3.48 -6.55
CA ARG A 69 -13.76 -2.30 -6.20
C ARG A 69 -15.12 -2.73 -5.68
N VAL A 70 -15.19 -2.99 -4.37
CA VAL A 70 -16.43 -3.29 -3.66
C VAL A 70 -16.74 -2.14 -2.70
N SER A 71 -18.00 -1.73 -2.65
CA SER A 71 -18.48 -0.69 -1.74
C SER A 71 -18.49 -1.16 -0.29
N ASP A 72 -18.87 -2.42 -0.08
CA ASP A 72 -18.95 -3.03 1.25
C ASP A 72 -17.77 -3.98 1.51
N ARG A 73 -16.66 -3.44 2.03
CA ARG A 73 -15.44 -4.21 2.27
C ARG A 73 -15.57 -5.05 3.53
N ILE A 74 -15.25 -6.34 3.42
CA ILE A 74 -15.31 -7.30 4.53
C ILE A 74 -13.96 -8.00 4.64
N VAL A 75 -13.39 -7.99 5.84
CA VAL A 75 -12.13 -8.66 6.17
C VAL A 75 -12.42 -9.89 7.01
N ARG A 76 -11.80 -11.03 6.68
CA ARG A 76 -11.97 -12.27 7.45
C ARG A 76 -11.04 -12.29 8.65
N LYS A 77 -11.63 -12.48 9.83
CA LYS A 77 -10.97 -12.42 11.14
C LYS A 77 -9.75 -13.35 11.16
N ARG A 78 -8.56 -12.77 11.29
CA ARG A 78 -7.27 -13.48 11.44
C ARG A 78 -6.96 -14.53 10.35
N SER A 79 -7.61 -14.46 9.19
CA SER A 79 -7.33 -15.36 8.06
C SER A 79 -6.23 -14.76 7.18
N ILE A 80 -5.04 -15.36 7.17
CA ILE A 80 -3.89 -14.85 6.40
C ILE A 80 -3.22 -15.92 5.54
N GLU A 81 -3.33 -17.21 5.89
CA GLU A 81 -2.58 -18.30 5.25
C GLU A 81 -2.88 -18.46 3.75
N LYS A 82 -4.09 -18.13 3.31
CA LYS A 82 -4.47 -18.09 1.88
C LYS A 82 -3.51 -17.23 1.08
N HIS A 83 -3.12 -16.08 1.61
CA HIS A 83 -2.14 -15.18 1.00
C HIS A 83 -0.72 -15.58 1.38
N GLY A 84 -0.48 -15.84 2.66
CA GLY A 84 0.83 -16.16 3.23
C GLY A 84 1.58 -17.27 2.51
N ARG A 85 0.88 -18.31 2.02
CA ARG A 85 1.51 -19.39 1.24
C ARG A 85 2.31 -18.89 0.02
N HIS A 86 1.96 -17.73 -0.55
CA HIS A 86 2.65 -17.12 -1.69
C HIS A 86 3.85 -16.28 -1.27
N TRP A 87 3.95 -15.88 0.00
CA TRP A 87 5.03 -15.01 0.50
C TRP A 87 6.24 -15.82 0.97
N ARG A 88 6.04 -17.11 1.29
CA ARG A 88 7.09 -17.99 1.80
C ARG A 88 8.25 -18.07 0.82
N GLY A 89 9.47 -17.98 1.35
CA GLY A 89 10.70 -18.06 0.55
C GLY A 89 11.18 -16.73 -0.02
N ALA A 90 10.44 -15.63 0.15
CA ALA A 90 10.94 -14.31 -0.23
C ALA A 90 12.12 -13.89 0.68
N ASP A 91 13.23 -13.45 0.08
CA ASP A 91 14.40 -12.94 0.81
C ASP A 91 14.17 -11.53 1.38
N VAL A 92 13.37 -10.73 0.67
CA VAL A 92 12.95 -9.40 1.09
C VAL A 92 11.47 -9.23 0.83
N ILE A 93 10.70 -8.82 1.84
CA ILE A 93 9.28 -8.55 1.74
C ILE A 93 8.96 -7.15 2.26
N VAL A 94 8.16 -6.41 1.49
CA VAL A 94 7.73 -5.04 1.81
C VAL A 94 6.22 -5.04 1.90
N PHE A 95 5.71 -5.04 3.13
CA PHE A 95 4.28 -4.96 3.40
C PHE A 95 3.79 -3.52 3.40
N ASN A 96 2.56 -3.31 2.93
CA ASN A 96 1.82 -2.07 3.12
C ASN A 96 0.32 -2.38 3.15
N THR A 97 -0.41 -1.68 4.01
CA THR A 97 -1.87 -1.72 4.02
C THR A 97 -2.37 -0.48 4.76
N TYR A 98 -3.16 0.37 4.12
CA TYR A 98 -3.71 1.53 4.84
C TYR A 98 -4.99 2.06 4.22
N LEU A 99 -4.95 2.32 2.90
CA LEU A 99 -5.94 3.14 2.19
C LEU A 99 -7.38 2.67 2.48
N TRP A 100 -7.57 1.36 2.56
CA TRP A 100 -8.88 0.73 2.66
C TRP A 100 -9.36 0.48 4.09
N TRP A 101 -8.50 0.70 5.08
CA TRP A 101 -8.88 0.74 6.49
C TRP A 101 -9.55 2.06 6.88
N ARG A 102 -9.50 3.07 6.00
CA ARG A 102 -10.10 4.39 6.21
C ARG A 102 -11.60 4.39 5.92
N THR A 103 -12.36 3.60 6.66
CA THR A 103 -13.83 3.53 6.56
C THR A 103 -14.55 4.56 7.44
N GLY A 104 -13.81 5.38 8.19
CA GLY A 104 -14.34 6.43 9.07
C GLY A 104 -14.32 6.01 10.54
N PHE A 105 -14.98 4.90 10.89
CA PHE A 105 -15.05 4.44 12.29
C PHE A 105 -14.95 2.92 12.43
N LYS A 106 -15.71 2.15 11.64
CA LYS A 106 -15.79 0.69 11.81
C LYS A 106 -15.43 -0.08 10.55
N MET A 107 -14.91 -1.28 10.76
CA MET A 107 -14.62 -2.27 9.73
C MET A 107 -15.51 -3.50 9.92
N LYS A 108 -16.01 -4.05 8.81
CA LYS A 108 -16.77 -5.30 8.83
C LYS A 108 -15.84 -6.50 8.87
N ILE A 109 -15.99 -7.31 9.92
CA ILE A 109 -15.18 -8.48 10.19
C ILE A 109 -16.04 -9.73 10.10
N LEU A 110 -15.67 -10.63 9.19
CA LEU A 110 -16.27 -11.95 9.06
C LEU A 110 -15.61 -12.93 10.05
N GLU A 111 -16.38 -13.53 10.95
CA GLU A 111 -15.84 -14.48 11.94
C GLU A 111 -15.62 -15.90 11.39
N GLY A 112 -16.38 -16.28 10.37
CA GLY A 112 -16.35 -17.61 9.72
C GLY A 112 -15.59 -17.60 8.39
N SER A 113 -16.09 -18.35 7.41
CA SER A 113 -15.57 -18.45 6.04
C SER A 113 -16.48 -17.74 5.05
N PHE A 114 -15.91 -17.23 3.95
CA PHE A 114 -16.70 -16.70 2.83
C PHE A 114 -17.56 -17.78 2.15
N LYS A 115 -17.21 -19.06 2.34
CA LYS A 115 -17.95 -20.22 1.83
C LYS A 115 -19.15 -20.63 2.70
N ASP A 116 -19.29 -20.08 3.90
CA ASP A 116 -20.39 -20.45 4.79
C ASP A 116 -21.73 -19.93 4.25
N GLU A 117 -22.78 -20.74 4.39
CA GLU A 117 -24.16 -20.39 4.03
C GLU A 117 -24.66 -19.21 4.88
N LYS A 118 -24.45 -19.28 6.20
CA LYS A 118 -24.78 -18.22 7.15
C LYS A 118 -23.50 -17.50 7.58
N LYS A 119 -23.33 -16.26 7.12
CA LYS A 119 -22.18 -15.43 7.42
C LYS A 119 -22.44 -14.58 8.66
N ARG A 120 -21.61 -14.73 9.70
CA ARG A 120 -21.60 -13.82 10.85
C ARG A 120 -20.59 -12.70 10.61
N ILE A 121 -21.10 -11.51 10.34
CA ILE A 121 -20.32 -10.29 10.17
C ILE A 121 -20.55 -9.41 11.38
N VAL A 122 -19.47 -8.97 12.02
CA VAL A 122 -19.49 -8.02 13.13
C VAL A 122 -18.79 -6.75 12.72
N GLU A 123 -19.19 -5.62 13.28
CA GLU A 123 -18.43 -4.38 13.14
C GLU A 123 -17.37 -4.30 14.25
N MET A 124 -16.18 -3.84 13.89
CA MET A 124 -15.07 -3.63 14.80
C MET A 124 -14.51 -2.24 14.59
N GLU A 125 -14.09 -1.57 15.66
CA GLU A 125 -13.42 -0.27 15.54
C GLU A 125 -12.20 -0.37 14.61
N SER A 126 -11.99 0.63 13.77
CA SER A 126 -10.96 0.57 12.73
C SER A 126 -9.56 0.40 13.31
N GLU A 127 -9.31 0.97 14.49
CA GLU A 127 -8.06 0.76 15.23
C GLU A 127 -7.86 -0.72 15.61
N ASP A 128 -8.86 -1.33 16.24
CA ASP A 128 -8.79 -2.73 16.66
C ASP A 128 -8.68 -3.68 15.47
N ALA A 129 -9.39 -3.38 14.39
CA ALA A 129 -9.36 -4.16 13.16
C ALA A 129 -7.97 -4.08 12.50
N TYR A 130 -7.40 -2.88 12.42
CA TYR A 130 -6.06 -2.67 11.88
C TYR A 130 -4.99 -3.34 12.75
N ARG A 131 -5.07 -3.19 14.07
CA ARG A 131 -4.21 -3.88 15.05
C ARG A 131 -4.30 -5.39 14.92
N MET A 132 -5.49 -5.95 14.69
CA MET A 132 -5.68 -7.37 14.44
C MET A 132 -4.92 -7.82 13.19
N ALA A 133 -4.97 -7.05 12.11
CA ALA A 133 -4.27 -7.38 10.87
C ALA A 133 -2.76 -7.39 11.07
N LEU A 134 -2.19 -6.34 11.69
CA LEU A 134 -0.74 -6.27 11.97
C LEU A 134 -0.28 -7.40 12.91
N LYS A 135 -1.01 -7.66 14.00
CA LYS A 135 -0.71 -8.80 14.90
C LYS A 135 -0.73 -10.13 14.17
N THR A 136 -1.71 -10.33 13.29
CA THR A 136 -1.81 -11.57 12.51
C THR A 136 -0.65 -11.69 11.52
N MET A 137 -0.28 -10.59 10.86
CA MET A 137 0.87 -10.55 9.93
C MET A 137 2.17 -10.88 10.65
N VAL A 138 2.47 -10.21 11.77
CA VAL A 138 3.71 -10.47 12.54
C VAL A 138 3.77 -11.93 13.01
N LYS A 139 2.66 -12.46 13.53
CA LYS A 139 2.59 -13.88 13.94
C LYS A 139 2.85 -14.82 12.77
N TRP A 140 2.32 -14.50 11.60
CA TRP A 140 2.53 -15.30 10.40
C TRP A 140 3.99 -15.27 9.95
N VAL A 141 4.59 -14.08 9.88
CA VAL A 141 6.01 -13.88 9.51
C VAL A 141 6.91 -14.68 10.46
N LYS A 142 6.75 -14.49 11.77
CA LYS A 142 7.55 -15.19 12.79
C LYS A 142 7.48 -16.71 12.68
N LYS A 143 6.32 -17.25 12.28
CA LYS A 143 6.10 -18.69 12.14
C LYS A 143 6.69 -19.26 10.85
N ASN A 144 6.75 -18.47 9.79
CA ASN A 144 6.97 -18.98 8.43
C ASN A 144 8.24 -18.46 7.76
N MET A 145 8.95 -17.50 8.36
CA MET A 145 10.16 -16.88 7.81
C MET A 145 11.36 -17.07 8.74
N ASP A 146 12.55 -17.09 8.16
CA ASP A 146 13.82 -17.15 8.87
C ASP A 146 14.40 -15.73 8.97
N PRO A 147 14.53 -15.14 10.18
CA PRO A 147 15.04 -13.77 10.34
C PRO A 147 16.51 -13.61 9.91
N LEU A 148 17.27 -14.71 9.73
CA LEU A 148 18.64 -14.65 9.22
C LEU A 148 18.70 -14.59 7.69
N LYS A 149 17.60 -14.94 7.00
CA LYS A 149 17.53 -14.99 5.53
C LYS A 149 16.54 -13.98 4.96
N THR A 150 15.45 -13.74 5.67
CA THR A 150 14.34 -12.89 5.23
C THR A 150 14.36 -11.56 5.95
N ARG A 151 14.37 -10.48 5.19
CA ARG A 151 14.21 -9.11 5.70
C ARG A 151 12.80 -8.61 5.44
N VAL A 152 12.15 -8.15 6.51
CA VAL A 152 10.74 -7.72 6.48
C VAL A 152 10.67 -6.23 6.70
N PHE A 153 10.02 -5.54 5.77
CA PHE A 153 9.76 -4.12 5.81
C PHE A 153 8.26 -3.87 5.89
N PHE A 154 7.89 -2.75 6.51
CA PHE A 154 6.52 -2.24 6.48
C PHE A 154 6.53 -0.76 6.10
N ALA A 155 5.98 -0.43 4.93
CA ALA A 155 5.78 0.95 4.52
C ALA A 155 4.54 1.53 5.19
N THR A 156 4.68 2.67 5.87
CA THR A 156 3.58 3.33 6.57
C THR A 156 2.56 3.93 5.60
N MET A 157 1.63 4.71 6.14
CA MET A 157 0.49 5.27 5.42
C MET A 157 0.93 6.19 4.28
N SER A 158 0.42 5.94 3.07
CA SER A 158 0.47 6.91 1.98
C SER A 158 -0.71 7.89 2.12
N PRO A 159 -0.46 9.20 2.15
CA PRO A 159 -1.52 10.21 2.25
C PRO A 159 -2.26 10.39 0.93
N THR A 160 -3.37 11.11 1.01
CA THR A 160 -4.14 11.66 -0.10
C THR A 160 -4.26 13.16 0.05
N HIS A 161 -4.59 13.82 -1.06
CA HIS A 161 -4.70 15.28 -1.12
C HIS A 161 -6.04 15.69 -1.72
N TYR A 162 -7.14 15.25 -1.11
CA TYR A 162 -8.51 15.52 -1.58
C TYR A 162 -9.09 16.85 -1.13
N LYS A 163 -8.52 17.49 -0.09
CA LYS A 163 -9.02 18.73 0.51
C LYS A 163 -7.90 19.75 0.58
N SER A 164 -7.96 20.78 -0.25
CA SER A 164 -6.90 21.79 -0.26
C SER A 164 -6.85 22.65 0.99
N GLU A 165 -7.94 22.69 1.74
CA GLU A 165 -8.05 23.30 3.05
C GLU A 165 -7.03 22.74 4.05
N ASP A 166 -6.63 21.47 3.89
CA ASP A 166 -5.62 20.80 4.73
C ASP A 166 -4.24 21.46 4.63
N TRP A 167 -4.02 22.28 3.60
CA TRP A 167 -2.78 23.04 3.38
C TRP A 167 -3.03 24.52 3.10
N GLY A 168 -4.15 25.06 3.59
CA GLY A 168 -4.50 26.49 3.47
C GLY A 168 -4.99 26.92 2.09
N GLY A 169 -5.39 25.98 1.24
CA GLY A 169 -5.99 26.24 -0.08
C GLY A 169 -7.50 26.55 -0.03
N GLU A 170 -8.08 26.75 -1.21
CA GLU A 170 -9.49 27.06 -1.39
C GLU A 170 -10.42 25.88 -1.08
N GLN A 171 -11.61 26.19 -0.54
CA GLN A 171 -12.62 25.18 -0.26
C GLN A 171 -13.06 24.45 -1.54
N GLY A 172 -13.15 23.12 -1.45
CA GLY A 172 -13.62 22.30 -2.57
C GLY A 172 -12.61 22.15 -3.73
N LYS A 173 -11.34 22.53 -3.53
CA LYS A 173 -10.22 22.14 -4.41
C LYS A 173 -9.48 20.93 -3.84
N ASN A 174 -8.66 20.30 -4.66
CA ASN A 174 -7.86 19.13 -4.31
C ASN A 174 -6.46 19.20 -4.97
N CYS A 175 -5.78 18.05 -5.12
CA CYS A 175 -4.46 17.95 -5.77
C CYS A 175 -4.42 18.43 -7.23
N TYR A 176 -5.56 18.69 -7.88
CA TYR A 176 -5.58 19.25 -9.23
C TYR A 176 -4.88 20.61 -9.28
N ASN A 177 -4.05 20.81 -10.31
CA ASN A 177 -3.23 22.01 -10.52
C ASN A 177 -2.25 22.36 -9.38
N GLN A 178 -1.96 21.42 -8.46
CA GLN A 178 -0.88 21.61 -7.50
C GLN A 178 0.45 21.20 -8.15
N THR A 179 1.39 22.13 -8.28
CA THR A 179 2.69 21.90 -8.93
C THR A 179 3.88 22.11 -8.02
N THR A 180 3.65 22.46 -6.75
CA THR A 180 4.68 22.61 -5.73
C THR A 180 4.28 21.87 -4.46
N PRO A 181 5.27 21.33 -3.71
CA PRO A 181 5.04 20.77 -2.39
C PRO A 181 4.44 21.79 -1.42
N ILE A 182 3.91 21.27 -0.32
CA ILE A 182 3.56 22.06 0.86
C ILE A 182 4.88 22.43 1.56
N HIS A 183 5.05 23.72 1.85
CA HIS A 183 6.25 24.24 2.51
C HIS A 183 6.09 24.42 4.02
N ASP A 184 4.88 24.28 4.55
CA ASP A 184 4.63 24.24 5.99
C ASP A 184 5.24 22.97 6.58
N MET A 185 6.32 23.14 7.35
CA MET A 185 7.06 22.03 7.95
C MET A 185 6.26 21.29 9.02
N ASP A 186 5.26 21.93 9.63
CA ASP A 186 4.40 21.31 10.65
C ASP A 186 3.19 20.60 10.04
N HIS A 187 3.08 20.58 8.70
CA HIS A 187 1.97 19.93 8.02
C HIS A 187 1.89 18.44 8.34
N TRP A 188 0.69 18.01 8.72
CA TRP A 188 0.32 16.62 8.87
C TRP A 188 -0.87 16.30 7.96
N PRO A 189 -0.79 15.27 7.10
CA PRO A 189 -1.90 14.93 6.22
C PRO A 189 -3.11 14.47 7.04
N SER A 190 -4.22 15.21 6.91
CA SER A 190 -5.42 15.04 7.77
C SER A 190 -6.03 13.64 7.66
N ASP A 191 -5.83 13.00 6.52
CA ASP A 191 -6.33 11.69 6.16
C ASP A 191 -5.44 10.53 6.61
N CYS A 192 -4.30 10.85 7.24
CA CYS A 192 -3.38 9.91 7.87
C CYS A 192 -3.64 9.88 9.39
N SER A 193 -4.19 8.77 9.86
CA SER A 193 -4.59 8.61 11.26
C SER A 193 -3.37 8.49 12.17
N LYS A 194 -3.18 9.46 13.07
CA LYS A 194 -2.17 9.40 14.15
C LYS A 194 -2.39 8.18 15.05
N THR A 195 -3.65 7.80 15.29
CA THR A 195 -4.02 6.60 16.04
C THR A 195 -3.52 5.34 15.34
N LEU A 196 -3.74 5.20 14.03
CA LEU A 196 -3.23 4.05 13.28
C LEU A 196 -1.70 4.07 13.16
N MET A 197 -1.06 5.24 13.11
CA MET A 197 0.40 5.34 13.21
C MET A 197 0.91 4.79 14.55
N LYS A 198 0.23 5.11 15.66
CA LYS A 198 0.54 4.56 16.98
C LYS A 198 0.42 3.04 16.99
N VAL A 199 -0.60 2.47 16.36
CA VAL A 199 -0.74 1.01 16.20
C VAL A 199 0.44 0.43 15.43
N ILE A 200 0.91 1.07 14.35
CA ILE A 200 2.10 0.61 13.60
C ILE A 200 3.30 0.56 14.55
N GLY A 201 3.58 1.62 15.30
CA GLY A 201 4.71 1.67 16.22
C GLY A 201 4.60 0.61 17.33
N GLU A 202 3.44 0.50 17.98
CA GLU A 202 3.20 -0.48 19.05
C GLU A 202 3.29 -1.94 18.56
N GLU A 203 2.87 -2.20 17.31
CA GLU A 203 2.85 -3.55 16.76
C GLU A 203 4.08 -3.92 15.96
N LEU A 204 4.97 -2.99 15.56
CA LEU A 204 6.12 -3.30 14.70
C LEU A 204 7.47 -2.84 15.28
N ASP A 205 7.53 -1.72 15.99
CA ASP A 205 8.82 -1.16 16.45
C ASP A 205 9.42 -1.97 17.60
N GLY A 206 10.76 -2.03 17.64
CA GLY A 206 11.52 -2.60 18.77
C GLY A 206 11.35 -4.12 18.96
N ARG A 207 10.77 -4.85 18.00
CA ARG A 207 10.61 -6.30 18.07
C ARG A 207 11.97 -7.01 18.01
N LYS A 208 12.30 -7.72 19.08
CA LYS A 208 13.52 -8.54 19.19
C LYS A 208 13.36 -9.96 18.62
N ASP A 209 12.13 -10.46 18.59
CA ASP A 209 11.82 -11.85 18.22
C ASP A 209 11.69 -12.07 16.71
N PHE A 210 11.26 -11.04 15.97
CA PHE A 210 11.40 -10.97 14.52
C PHE A 210 11.41 -9.47 14.11
N PRO A 211 12.56 -8.92 13.69
CA PRO A 211 12.65 -7.51 13.32
C PRO A 211 11.78 -7.19 12.09
N VAL A 212 10.95 -6.17 12.21
CA VAL A 212 10.23 -5.54 11.09
C VAL A 212 10.74 -4.11 10.95
N THR A 213 11.37 -3.79 9.83
CA THR A 213 11.88 -2.45 9.58
C THR A 213 10.77 -1.56 9.04
N VAL A 214 10.38 -0.54 9.80
CA VAL A 214 9.37 0.42 9.36
C VAL A 214 9.99 1.45 8.41
N LEU A 215 9.41 1.57 7.21
CA LEU A 215 9.69 2.65 6.28
C LEU A 215 8.66 3.77 6.54
N ASN A 216 9.03 4.73 7.39
CA ASN A 216 8.17 5.85 7.73
C ASN A 216 8.10 6.86 6.57
N ILE A 217 7.19 6.61 5.65
CA ILE A 217 6.97 7.41 4.44
C ILE A 217 5.88 8.47 4.62
N THR A 218 5.16 8.48 5.74
CA THR A 218 3.89 9.23 5.84
C THR A 218 4.09 10.74 5.80
N GLN A 219 4.92 11.29 6.70
CA GLN A 219 5.06 12.75 6.81
C GLN A 219 5.72 13.35 5.58
N LEU A 220 6.83 12.76 5.10
CA LEU A 220 7.49 13.23 3.87
C LEU A 220 6.57 13.21 2.66
N SER A 221 5.65 12.23 2.61
CA SER A 221 4.65 12.14 1.53
C SER A 221 3.52 13.14 1.70
N GLY A 222 3.25 13.56 2.93
CA GLY A 222 2.24 14.57 3.26
C GLY A 222 2.55 15.92 2.67
N TYR A 223 3.82 16.25 2.43
CA TYR A 223 4.17 17.50 1.75
C TYR A 223 3.90 17.46 0.24
N ARG A 224 3.71 16.29 -0.36
CA ARG A 224 3.82 16.10 -1.81
C ARG A 224 2.50 16.18 -2.55
N ARG A 225 1.65 17.17 -2.25
CA ARG A 225 0.39 17.41 -2.99
C ARG A 225 0.56 17.51 -4.51
N ASP A 226 1.76 17.87 -4.97
CA ASP A 226 2.20 17.99 -6.36
C ASP A 226 2.49 16.66 -7.06
N GLY A 227 2.69 15.57 -6.30
CA GLY A 227 3.17 14.29 -6.84
C GLY A 227 2.07 13.36 -7.37
N HIS A 228 0.79 13.74 -7.23
CA HIS A 228 -0.33 12.86 -7.59
C HIS A 228 -0.59 12.78 -9.09
N THR A 229 -1.14 11.64 -9.52
CA THR A 229 -1.57 11.46 -10.92
C THR A 229 -2.66 12.43 -11.34
N SER A 230 -3.49 12.92 -10.41
CA SER A 230 -4.58 13.85 -10.67
C SER A 230 -5.47 13.32 -11.81
N ILE A 231 -5.61 14.08 -12.91
CA ILE A 231 -6.40 13.65 -14.08
C ILE A 231 -5.60 12.79 -15.08
N TYR A 232 -4.28 12.71 -14.92
CA TYR A 232 -3.34 12.10 -15.88
C TYR A 232 -3.17 10.59 -15.70
N LYS A 233 -4.21 9.91 -15.23
CA LYS A 233 -4.25 8.45 -15.13
C LYS A 233 -5.26 7.86 -16.12
N LYS A 234 -5.11 6.57 -16.39
CA LYS A 234 -6.12 5.80 -17.14
C LYS A 234 -7.48 5.89 -16.46
N GLN A 235 -8.45 6.45 -17.19
CA GLN A 235 -9.86 6.44 -16.82
C GLN A 235 -10.50 5.16 -17.36
N TRP A 236 -10.94 4.29 -16.46
CA TRP A 236 -11.52 2.98 -16.83
C TRP A 236 -12.95 3.08 -17.35
N SER A 237 -13.60 4.22 -17.11
CA SER A 237 -14.93 4.55 -17.60
C SER A 237 -14.85 5.89 -18.33
N PRO A 238 -15.62 6.09 -19.41
CA PRO A 238 -15.71 7.39 -20.06
C PRO A 238 -16.18 8.47 -19.07
N LEU A 239 -15.54 9.63 -19.11
CA LEU A 239 -15.93 10.77 -18.30
C LEU A 239 -17.16 11.47 -18.90
N THR A 240 -18.08 11.93 -18.05
CA THR A 240 -19.22 12.74 -18.49
C THR A 240 -18.78 14.16 -18.86
N LYS A 241 -19.64 14.93 -19.55
CA LYS A 241 -19.35 16.33 -19.89
C LYS A 241 -19.17 17.19 -18.63
N GLU A 242 -19.95 16.90 -17.58
CA GLU A 242 -19.88 17.58 -16.29
C GLU A 242 -18.56 17.29 -15.58
N GLN A 243 -18.08 16.05 -15.66
CA GLN A 243 -16.76 15.69 -15.13
C GLN A 243 -15.65 16.40 -15.89
N LEU A 244 -15.66 16.37 -17.23
CA LEU A 244 -14.66 17.06 -18.05
C LEU A 244 -14.61 18.57 -17.80
N ALA A 245 -15.76 19.20 -17.55
CA ALA A 245 -15.84 20.62 -17.18
C ALA A 245 -15.32 20.91 -15.76
N ASN A 246 -15.22 19.90 -14.90
CA ASN A 246 -14.76 20.02 -13.52
C ASN A 246 -13.69 18.95 -13.17
N PRO A 247 -12.41 19.16 -13.55
CA PRO A 247 -11.30 18.26 -13.24
C PRO A 247 -11.16 17.83 -11.78
N VAL A 248 -11.55 18.68 -10.84
CA VAL A 248 -11.54 18.38 -9.40
C VAL A 248 -12.41 17.15 -9.11
N SER A 249 -13.54 16.97 -9.81
CA SER A 249 -14.50 15.90 -9.57
C SER A 249 -14.01 14.49 -9.88
N TYR A 250 -12.97 14.35 -10.73
CA TYR A 250 -12.42 13.06 -11.14
C TYR A 250 -10.89 12.95 -10.95
N SER A 251 -10.27 13.92 -10.28
CA SER A 251 -8.85 13.90 -9.96
C SER A 251 -8.53 12.79 -8.96
N ASP A 252 -7.52 12.00 -9.29
CA ASP A 252 -6.96 10.99 -8.38
C ASP A 252 -5.86 11.61 -7.53
N CYS A 253 -6.24 11.90 -6.29
CA CYS A 253 -5.35 12.40 -5.25
C CYS A 253 -4.91 11.29 -4.29
N ILE A 254 -4.88 10.03 -4.76
CA ILE A 254 -4.39 8.86 -4.02
C ILE A 254 -3.08 8.37 -4.61
N HIS A 255 -3.06 8.14 -5.93
CA HIS A 255 -1.95 7.51 -6.62
C HIS A 255 -0.93 8.54 -7.09
N TRP A 256 0.31 8.09 -7.23
CA TRP A 256 1.48 8.93 -7.49
C TRP A 256 1.94 8.78 -8.93
N CYS A 257 2.45 9.87 -9.52
CA CYS A 257 3.17 9.83 -10.78
C CYS A 257 4.47 9.03 -10.62
N LEU A 258 4.90 8.39 -11.72
CA LEU A 258 6.23 7.78 -11.88
C LEU A 258 6.90 8.39 -13.13
N PRO A 259 8.15 8.87 -13.05
CA PRO A 259 8.97 9.01 -11.84
C PRO A 259 8.35 10.00 -10.83
N GLY A 260 8.70 9.88 -9.55
CA GLY A 260 8.12 10.71 -8.51
C GLY A 260 8.33 10.21 -7.09
N LEU A 261 7.37 10.49 -6.21
CA LEU A 261 7.48 10.25 -4.76
C LEU A 261 7.81 8.80 -4.38
N GLN A 262 7.32 7.83 -5.15
CA GLN A 262 7.55 6.41 -4.85
C GLN A 262 8.99 5.98 -5.13
N ASP A 263 9.74 6.75 -5.93
CA ASP A 263 11.19 6.57 -6.10
C ASP A 263 11.90 6.87 -4.78
N THR A 264 11.53 7.95 -4.08
CA THR A 264 12.03 8.28 -2.74
C THR A 264 11.70 7.18 -1.71
N TRP A 265 10.53 6.54 -1.81
CA TRP A 265 10.20 5.41 -0.93
C TRP A 265 11.15 4.23 -1.18
N ASN A 266 11.48 3.97 -2.44
CA ASN A 266 12.45 2.93 -2.81
C ASN A 266 13.89 3.30 -2.44
N GLU A 267 14.27 4.57 -2.46
CA GLU A 267 15.55 5.04 -1.92
C GLU A 267 15.65 4.80 -0.41
N LEU A 268 14.56 5.03 0.34
CA LEU A 268 14.50 4.69 1.77
C LEU A 268 14.61 3.18 2.01
N LEU A 269 13.91 2.37 1.19
CA LEU A 269 14.05 0.92 1.23
C LEU A 269 15.50 0.50 0.95
N PHE A 270 16.12 1.03 -0.10
CA PHE A 270 17.52 0.77 -0.46
C PHE A 270 18.46 1.14 0.69
N ALA A 271 18.31 2.33 1.26
CA ALA A 271 19.13 2.79 2.38
C ALA A 271 19.01 1.84 3.57
N LYS A 272 17.78 1.47 3.97
CA LYS A 272 17.57 0.52 5.07
C LYS A 272 18.02 -0.90 4.72
N LEU A 273 18.00 -1.29 3.45
CA LEU A 273 18.42 -2.61 2.99
C LEU A 273 19.94 -2.76 2.99
N PHE A 274 20.72 -1.73 2.67
CA PHE A 274 22.19 -1.87 2.59
C PHE A 274 22.95 -1.18 3.72
N TYR A 275 22.29 -0.29 4.47
CA TYR A 275 22.86 0.44 5.60
C TYR A 275 21.92 0.34 6.83
N PRO A 276 21.74 -0.88 7.38
CA PRO A 276 20.78 -1.16 8.45
C PRO A 276 21.16 -0.57 9.82
#